data_AF-A0A5N6SSH5-F1
#
_entry.id   AF-A0A5N6SSH5-F1
#
_cell.length_a   1.000
_cell.length_b   1.000
_cell.length_c   1.000
_cell.angle_alpha   90.00
_cell.angle_beta   90.00
_cell.angle_gamma   90.00
#
_symmetry.space_group_name_H-M   'P 1'
#
loop_
_entity.id
_entity.type
_entity.pdbx_description
1 polymer ?
#
loop_
_entity_poly.entity_id
_entity_poly.type
_entity_poly.pdbx_seq_one_letter_code
_entity_poly.pdbx_strand_id
1 'polypeptide(L)'
;MRPKLTKRACDECITRKVKCSGAWPCDTCRSAPKQVKCTYLKPARRRGPKVRRHTGKIDSVSSVSETDASASLNGGASNDSHDGHKTISRSVLERVVRWYQHSSYSVWPVIDAEVLVWRLAGDGDHDTNIYCLVTALCAATMAQLQLPPLIDEGQVVDCAVMASECIRLREKSNYRESLDMKSILVSFFLHVYHAKINKRNSAMMFIQEAISGARLLKLDEGNVTFVFRYAGKVDVDLLRGYAMHLGLLPSYTSPIRLPERIYLAGNEYAQGLLELAKLFAAFDSISLKRSTSASNPDAISADCLTETEAALSMLSLGEDGRATVRMADYCITKEWMRTIIWQEALSRQMLSSKAYAKLLTFKFPACVSRDLLHSLQGFSESDLLPLGRDQVC
;
A
#
# COMPACT_ATOMS: atom_id res chain seq x y z
N MET A 1 24.19 -27.14 27.30
CA MET A 1 23.46 -26.36 26.28
C MET A 1 24.38 -26.09 25.09
N ARG A 2 24.06 -26.57 23.89
CA ARG A 2 24.85 -26.25 22.68
C ARG A 2 24.47 -24.84 22.18
N PRO A 3 25.43 -23.94 21.90
CA PRO A 3 25.12 -22.62 21.38
C PRO A 3 24.49 -22.73 19.98
N LYS A 4 23.36 -22.02 19.75
CA LYS A 4 22.73 -21.93 18.42
C LYS A 4 23.73 -21.31 17.43
N LEU A 5 24.17 -22.09 16.45
CA LEU A 5 25.08 -21.62 15.40
C LEU A 5 24.29 -20.90 14.30
N THR A 6 24.60 -19.62 14.09
CA THR A 6 24.02 -18.84 12.98
C THR A 6 24.71 -19.18 11.66
N LYS A 7 23.96 -19.42 10.57
CA LYS A 7 24.50 -19.70 9.21
C LYS A 7 25.21 -18.52 8.52
N ARG A 8 25.42 -17.40 9.23
CA ARG A 8 26.03 -16.17 8.73
C ARG A 8 27.15 -15.73 9.67
N ALA A 9 28.15 -15.02 9.14
CA ALA A 9 29.15 -14.33 9.96
C ALA A 9 28.55 -13.09 10.65
N CYS A 10 29.02 -12.76 11.86
CA CYS A 10 28.61 -11.54 12.57
C CYS A 10 29.14 -10.27 11.88
N ASP A 11 28.56 -9.12 12.21
CA ASP A 11 28.86 -7.82 11.57
C ASP A 11 30.34 -7.43 11.71
N GLU A 12 30.94 -7.73 12.87
CA GLU A 12 32.34 -7.42 13.15
C GLU A 12 33.30 -8.31 12.35
N CYS A 13 33.04 -9.63 12.31
CA CYS A 13 33.83 -10.55 11.49
C CYS A 13 33.71 -10.26 9.98
N ILE A 14 32.53 -9.82 9.52
CA ILE A 14 32.34 -9.36 8.14
C ILE A 14 33.19 -8.10 7.87
N THR A 15 33.14 -7.12 8.79
CA THR A 15 33.86 -5.86 8.64
C THR A 15 35.38 -6.08 8.65
N ARG A 16 35.86 -6.96 9.53
CA ARG A 16 37.28 -7.34 9.66
C ARG A 16 37.74 -8.38 8.65
N LYS A 17 36.83 -8.95 7.83
CA LYS A 17 37.09 -10.03 6.86
C LYS A 17 37.81 -11.25 7.46
N VAL A 18 37.37 -11.67 8.65
CA VAL A 18 37.92 -12.84 9.38
C VAL A 18 36.86 -13.95 9.52
N LYS A 19 37.29 -15.18 9.77
CA LYS A 19 36.39 -16.34 9.96
C LYS A 19 35.56 -16.15 11.23
N CYS A 20 34.24 -16.34 11.13
CA CYS A 20 33.30 -16.26 12.25
C CYS A 20 32.84 -17.67 12.62
N SER A 21 32.83 -18.01 13.91
CA SER A 21 32.33 -19.31 14.38
C SER A 21 30.80 -19.41 14.44
N GLY A 22 30.08 -18.28 14.38
CA GLY A 22 28.62 -18.27 14.33
C GLY A 22 27.93 -18.48 15.67
N ALA A 23 28.68 -18.65 16.77
CA ALA A 23 28.15 -18.59 18.13
C ALA A 23 27.88 -17.14 18.56
N TRP A 24 27.10 -16.93 19.63
CA TRP A 24 26.85 -15.59 20.20
C TRP A 24 27.34 -15.50 21.65
N PRO A 25 28.35 -14.66 21.95
CA PRO A 25 29.28 -14.02 21.02
C PRO A 25 30.22 -15.05 20.34
N CYS A 26 30.64 -14.77 19.10
CA CYS A 26 31.51 -15.68 18.34
C CYS A 26 32.93 -15.66 18.88
N ASP A 27 33.71 -16.72 18.64
CA ASP A 27 35.02 -16.92 19.28
C ASP A 27 35.99 -15.79 18.93
N THR A 28 35.95 -15.32 17.69
CA THR A 28 36.77 -14.22 17.18
C THR A 28 36.42 -12.87 17.81
N CYS A 29 35.16 -12.64 18.17
CA CYS A 29 34.75 -11.43 18.89
C CYS A 29 35.04 -11.56 20.40
N ARG A 30 34.99 -12.78 20.94
CA ARG A 30 35.30 -13.08 22.34
C ARG A 30 36.80 -12.92 22.65
N SER A 31 37.67 -13.33 21.72
CA SER A 31 39.13 -13.28 21.87
C SER A 31 39.74 -11.94 21.41
N ALA A 32 38.92 -10.94 21.07
CA ALA A 32 39.43 -9.66 20.63
C ALA A 32 40.07 -8.90 21.82
N PRO A 33 41.24 -8.25 21.63
CA PRO A 33 41.94 -7.53 22.69
C PRO A 33 41.21 -6.26 23.16
N LYS A 34 40.17 -5.82 22.43
CA LYS A 34 39.26 -4.73 22.81
C LYS A 34 37.84 -5.28 22.83
N GLN A 35 37.02 -4.76 23.74
CA GLN A 35 35.61 -5.16 23.84
C GLN A 35 34.85 -4.76 22.57
N VAL A 36 34.51 -5.74 21.74
CA VAL A 36 33.75 -5.56 20.50
C VAL A 36 32.36 -6.16 20.64
N LYS A 37 31.34 -5.47 20.13
CA LYS A 37 29.96 -5.95 20.15
C LYS A 37 29.73 -6.93 19.00
N CYS A 38 29.57 -8.22 19.33
CA CYS A 38 29.24 -9.25 18.35
C CYS A 38 27.75 -9.17 17.95
N THR A 39 27.44 -8.49 16.86
CA THR A 39 26.06 -8.26 16.38
C THR A 39 25.78 -8.93 15.03
N TYR A 40 24.51 -9.11 14.71
CA TYR A 40 24.01 -9.65 13.44
C TYR A 40 22.95 -8.73 12.81
N LEU A 41 23.05 -7.43 13.11
CA LEU A 41 22.00 -6.44 12.86
C LEU A 41 22.06 -5.88 11.44
N LYS A 42 23.22 -5.92 10.76
CA LYS A 42 23.32 -5.40 9.39
C LYS A 42 22.55 -6.34 8.44
N PRO A 43 21.61 -5.87 7.62
CA PRO A 43 20.96 -6.71 6.61
C PRO A 43 21.97 -7.30 5.63
N ALA A 44 21.79 -8.55 5.22
CA ALA A 44 22.66 -9.17 4.22
C ALA A 44 22.49 -8.43 2.88
N ARG A 45 23.56 -7.79 2.39
CA ARG A 45 23.54 -7.17 1.06
C ARG A 45 23.33 -8.27 0.01
N ARG A 46 22.31 -8.12 -0.84
CA ARG A 46 22.12 -8.99 -2.01
C ARG A 46 23.35 -8.78 -2.91
N ARG A 47 24.10 -9.85 -3.17
CA ARG A 47 25.12 -9.81 -4.22
C ARG A 47 24.39 -9.57 -5.54
N GLY A 48 24.82 -8.58 -6.31
CA GLY A 48 24.29 -8.35 -7.66
C GLY A 48 24.40 -9.61 -8.53
N PRO A 49 23.70 -9.65 -9.67
CA PRO A 49 23.72 -10.79 -10.57
C PRO A 49 25.15 -11.19 -10.90
N LYS A 50 25.50 -12.47 -10.68
CA LYS A 50 26.79 -13.02 -11.12
C LYS A 50 26.78 -13.03 -12.65
N VAL A 51 27.52 -12.11 -13.28
CA VAL A 51 27.86 -12.20 -14.70
C VAL A 51 28.66 -13.49 -14.89
N ARG A 52 28.04 -14.52 -15.46
CA ARG A 52 28.74 -15.74 -15.90
C ARG A 52 29.55 -15.37 -17.14
N ARG A 53 30.87 -15.23 -16.99
CA ARG A 53 31.79 -15.32 -18.12
C ARG A 53 31.80 -16.78 -18.59
N HIS A 54 31.31 -17.02 -19.79
CA HIS A 54 31.50 -18.29 -20.50
C HIS A 54 32.98 -18.47 -20.81
N THR A 55 33.62 -19.43 -20.16
CA THR A 55 34.86 -20.06 -20.62
C THR A 55 34.51 -21.51 -20.89
N GLY A 56 34.61 -21.91 -22.15
CA GLY A 56 34.11 -23.17 -22.66
C GLY A 56 34.90 -24.39 -22.21
N LYS A 57 34.22 -25.54 -22.23
CA LYS A 57 34.78 -26.85 -22.59
C LYS A 57 33.64 -27.83 -22.91
N ILE A 58 33.39 -27.99 -24.21
CA ILE A 58 33.29 -29.22 -25.03
C ILE A 58 32.87 -30.55 -24.34
N ASP A 59 32.01 -31.27 -25.07
CA ASP A 59 31.53 -32.68 -25.00
C ASP A 59 30.48 -33.03 -23.92
N SER A 60 29.39 -33.75 -24.19
CA SER A 60 29.11 -34.77 -25.20
C SER A 60 27.59 -34.92 -25.45
N VAL A 61 27.28 -35.36 -26.66
CA VAL A 61 25.97 -35.65 -27.27
C VAL A 61 25.23 -36.82 -26.60
N SER A 62 23.89 -36.73 -26.53
CA SER A 62 22.84 -37.77 -26.69
C SER A 62 21.62 -37.37 -25.82
N SER A 63 20.35 -37.51 -26.19
CA SER A 63 19.63 -37.92 -27.41
C SER A 63 18.17 -37.51 -27.19
N VAL A 64 17.51 -37.09 -28.26
CA VAL A 64 16.09 -36.67 -28.30
C VAL A 64 15.19 -37.91 -28.25
N SER A 65 14.08 -37.86 -27.51
CA SER A 65 12.88 -38.66 -27.78
C SER A 65 11.66 -37.95 -27.17
N GLU A 66 10.88 -37.30 -28.04
CA GLU A 66 9.49 -36.93 -27.81
C GLU A 66 8.61 -38.20 -27.92
N THR A 67 7.54 -38.30 -27.12
CA THR A 67 6.24 -38.81 -27.58
C THR A 67 5.13 -38.61 -26.55
N ASP A 68 3.92 -38.57 -27.08
CA ASP A 68 2.70 -37.94 -26.60
C ASP A 68 1.88 -38.64 -25.50
N ALA A 69 1.03 -37.81 -24.89
CA ALA A 69 -0.31 -38.02 -24.33
C ALA A 69 -0.91 -39.44 -24.20
N SER A 70 -1.50 -39.74 -23.02
CA SER A 70 -2.96 -39.90 -22.80
C SER A 70 -3.33 -40.68 -21.52
N ALA A 71 -4.20 -40.09 -20.70
CA ALA A 71 -5.26 -40.64 -19.82
C ALA A 71 -5.10 -42.00 -19.08
N SER A 72 -5.23 -41.99 -17.75
CA SER A 72 -6.45 -42.43 -17.04
C SER A 72 -6.32 -42.54 -15.52
N LEU A 73 -7.46 -42.25 -14.89
CA LEU A 73 -7.93 -42.36 -13.50
C LEU A 73 -7.31 -43.48 -12.64
N ASN A 74 -6.95 -43.15 -11.39
CA ASN A 74 -7.45 -43.90 -10.24
C ASN A 74 -7.35 -43.13 -8.92
N GLY A 75 -8.41 -43.28 -8.12
CA GLY A 75 -8.61 -42.60 -6.85
C GLY A 75 -7.67 -43.05 -5.74
N GLY A 76 -7.42 -42.13 -4.82
CA GLY A 76 -6.78 -42.37 -3.54
C GLY A 76 -7.33 -41.38 -2.54
N ALA A 77 -8.13 -41.88 -1.60
CA ALA A 77 -8.69 -41.15 -0.49
C ALA A 77 -7.66 -40.20 0.15
N SER A 78 -7.96 -38.91 0.13
CA SER A 78 -7.16 -37.92 0.87
C SER A 78 -7.83 -37.75 2.23
N ASN A 79 -7.17 -38.29 3.25
CA ASN A 79 -7.48 -38.05 4.65
C ASN A 79 -7.77 -36.57 4.88
N ASP A 80 -8.98 -36.28 5.37
CA ASP A 80 -9.34 -34.99 5.91
C ASP A 80 -8.46 -34.75 7.13
N SER A 81 -7.33 -34.09 6.88
CA SER A 81 -6.44 -33.67 7.94
C SER A 81 -7.13 -32.46 8.53
N HIS A 82 -7.81 -32.63 9.66
CA HIS A 82 -8.27 -31.51 10.47
C HIS A 82 -7.04 -30.67 10.83
N ASP A 83 -6.81 -29.68 9.98
CA ASP A 83 -5.77 -28.68 10.08
C ASP A 83 -6.05 -27.90 11.36
N GLY A 84 -5.35 -28.24 12.45
CA GLY A 84 -5.48 -27.63 13.78
C GLY A 84 -4.98 -26.18 13.83
N HIS A 85 -5.32 -25.39 12.82
CA HIS A 85 -4.96 -23.99 12.70
C HIS A 85 -5.86 -23.17 13.60
N LYS A 86 -5.23 -22.63 14.64
CA LYS A 86 -5.87 -21.74 15.60
C LYS A 86 -6.18 -20.42 14.93
N THR A 87 -7.46 -20.07 14.88
CA THR A 87 -7.93 -18.76 14.43
C THR A 87 -7.48 -17.67 15.40
N ILE A 88 -7.31 -16.46 14.90
CA ILE A 88 -6.97 -15.30 15.73
C ILE A 88 -8.22 -14.95 16.53
N SER A 89 -8.06 -14.80 17.85
CA SER A 89 -9.20 -14.56 18.72
C SER A 89 -9.86 -13.23 18.38
N ARG A 90 -11.18 -13.23 18.50
CA ARG A 90 -12.02 -12.06 18.31
C ARG A 90 -11.57 -10.87 19.16
N SER A 91 -11.12 -11.11 20.39
CA SER A 91 -10.66 -10.07 21.31
C SER A 91 -9.48 -9.25 20.74
N VAL A 92 -8.58 -9.93 20.02
CA VAL A 92 -7.42 -9.32 19.36
C VAL A 92 -7.87 -8.52 18.14
N LEU A 93 -8.76 -9.09 17.32
CA LEU A 93 -9.31 -8.40 16.15
C LEU A 93 -10.07 -7.12 16.55
N GLU A 94 -10.97 -7.21 17.52
CA GLU A 94 -11.72 -6.05 18.01
C GLU A 94 -10.80 -4.92 18.51
N ARG A 95 -9.71 -5.26 19.20
CA ARG A 95 -8.74 -4.26 19.67
C ARG A 95 -8.12 -3.50 18.50
N VAL A 96 -7.73 -4.20 17.45
CA VAL A 96 -7.14 -3.57 16.26
C VAL A 96 -8.16 -2.77 15.46
N VAL A 97 -9.41 -3.25 15.36
CA VAL A 97 -10.51 -2.51 14.72
C VAL A 97 -10.80 -1.20 15.45
N ARG A 98 -10.72 -1.17 16.79
CA ARG A 98 -10.84 0.08 17.56
C ARG A 98 -9.70 1.06 17.29
N TRP A 99 -8.47 0.58 17.09
CA TRP A 99 -7.35 1.45 16.65
C TRP A 99 -7.56 2.00 15.24
N TYR A 100 -8.13 1.19 14.34
CA TYR A 100 -8.54 1.68 13.02
C TYR A 100 -9.55 2.83 13.16
N GLN A 101 -10.61 2.64 13.95
CA GLN A 101 -11.64 3.66 14.16
C GLN A 101 -11.07 4.97 14.72
N HIS A 102 -10.16 4.88 15.70
CA HIS A 102 -9.64 6.06 16.39
C HIS A 102 -8.59 6.83 15.58
N SER A 103 -7.70 6.12 14.89
CA SER A 103 -6.50 6.74 14.29
C SER A 103 -6.53 6.76 12.77
N SER A 104 -7.11 5.76 12.11
CA SER A 104 -6.98 5.57 10.67
C SER A 104 -8.25 5.94 9.88
N TYR A 105 -9.42 5.88 10.53
CA TYR A 105 -10.71 6.12 9.90
C TYR A 105 -10.83 7.52 9.30
N SER A 106 -10.14 8.52 9.86
CA SER A 106 -10.12 9.88 9.32
C SER A 106 -9.56 9.96 7.90
N VAL A 107 -8.58 9.11 7.57
CA VAL A 107 -7.88 9.09 6.28
C VAL A 107 -8.56 8.15 5.29
N TRP A 108 -8.98 6.97 5.75
CA TRP A 108 -9.61 5.95 4.93
C TRP A 108 -10.87 5.39 5.61
N PRO A 109 -11.99 6.15 5.62
CA PRO A 109 -13.26 5.78 6.27
C PRO A 109 -14.04 4.73 5.46
N VAL A 110 -13.40 3.61 5.16
CA VAL A 110 -13.90 2.62 4.20
C VAL A 110 -14.93 1.66 4.82
N ILE A 111 -14.81 1.35 6.12
CA ILE A 111 -15.68 0.40 6.82
C ILE A 111 -16.17 0.99 8.14
N ASP A 112 -17.47 0.88 8.41
CA ASP A 112 -18.03 1.16 9.72
C ASP A 112 -17.49 0.15 10.76
N ALA A 113 -16.60 0.64 11.63
CA ALA A 113 -15.94 -0.20 12.62
C ALA A 113 -16.91 -0.72 13.69
N GLU A 114 -17.93 0.05 14.06
CA GLU A 114 -18.92 -0.34 15.07
C GLU A 114 -19.78 -1.50 14.55
N VAL A 115 -20.23 -1.41 13.30
CA VAL A 115 -20.95 -2.51 12.64
C VAL A 115 -20.06 -3.74 12.53
N LEU A 116 -18.77 -3.57 12.23
CA LEU A 116 -17.83 -4.69 12.12
C LEU A 116 -17.60 -5.38 13.47
N VAL A 117 -17.40 -4.61 14.54
CA VAL A 117 -17.28 -5.11 15.92
C VAL A 117 -18.56 -5.81 16.36
N TRP A 118 -19.74 -5.25 16.04
CA TRP A 118 -21.02 -5.88 16.34
C TRP A 118 -21.23 -7.19 15.58
N ARG A 119 -20.80 -7.29 14.31
CA ARG A 119 -20.89 -8.54 13.53
C ARG A 119 -19.91 -9.60 14.01
N LEU A 120 -18.72 -9.19 14.47
CA LEU A 120 -17.84 -10.08 15.22
C LEU A 120 -18.53 -10.54 16.53
N ALA A 121 -19.46 -9.74 17.04
CA ALA A 121 -20.18 -10.00 18.28
C ALA A 121 -21.29 -11.03 18.28
N GLY A 122 -21.91 -11.29 17.14
CA GLY A 122 -22.96 -12.28 17.04
C GLY A 122 -22.44 -13.71 17.26
N ASP A 123 -23.19 -14.51 18.01
CA ASP A 123 -23.03 -15.97 18.17
C ASP A 123 -23.46 -16.77 16.91
N GLY A 124 -23.72 -16.09 15.79
CA GLY A 124 -24.09 -16.72 14.52
C GLY A 124 -22.90 -17.39 13.84
N ASP A 125 -23.20 -18.29 12.89
CA ASP A 125 -22.21 -18.94 12.02
C ASP A 125 -21.16 -17.93 11.56
N HIS A 126 -19.89 -18.19 11.87
CA HIS A 126 -18.81 -17.25 11.63
C HIS A 126 -18.71 -16.99 10.13
N ASP A 127 -19.25 -15.86 9.66
CA ASP A 127 -19.14 -15.46 8.26
C ASP A 127 -17.65 -15.35 7.93
N THR A 128 -17.14 -16.39 7.28
CA THR A 128 -15.73 -16.55 6.93
C THR A 128 -15.25 -15.36 6.09
N ASN A 129 -16.15 -14.73 5.32
CA ASN A 129 -15.83 -13.55 4.53
C ASN A 129 -15.67 -12.30 5.41
N ILE A 130 -16.47 -12.16 6.48
CA ILE A 130 -16.29 -11.08 7.47
C ILE A 130 -14.98 -11.28 8.22
N TYR A 131 -14.68 -12.49 8.67
CA TYR A 131 -13.41 -12.78 9.34
C TYR A 131 -12.20 -12.54 8.41
N CYS A 132 -12.28 -12.93 7.13
CA CYS A 132 -11.28 -12.62 6.12
C CYS A 132 -11.09 -11.10 5.91
N LEU A 133 -12.19 -10.35 5.88
CA LEU A 133 -12.17 -8.89 5.79
C LEU A 133 -11.53 -8.22 7.00
N VAL A 134 -11.90 -8.67 8.21
CA VAL A 134 -11.38 -8.12 9.47
C VAL A 134 -9.90 -8.39 9.60
N THR A 135 -9.42 -9.58 9.27
CA THR A 135 -7.98 -9.92 9.30
C THR A 135 -7.19 -9.07 8.31
N ALA A 136 -7.73 -8.80 7.11
CA ALA A 136 -7.12 -7.87 6.14
C ALA A 136 -7.02 -6.43 6.70
N LEU A 137 -8.13 -5.92 7.26
CA LEU A 137 -8.20 -4.59 7.88
C LEU A 137 -7.19 -4.47 9.04
N CYS A 138 -7.10 -5.51 9.88
CA CYS A 138 -6.19 -5.54 11.00
C CYS A 138 -4.73 -5.54 10.54
N ALA A 139 -4.39 -6.33 9.52
CA ALA A 139 -3.05 -6.34 8.93
C ALA A 139 -2.64 -4.96 8.41
N ALA A 140 -3.53 -4.31 7.65
CA ALA A 140 -3.31 -2.97 7.13
C ALA A 140 -3.15 -1.93 8.25
N THR A 141 -4.03 -1.96 9.24
CA THR A 141 -4.01 -1.03 10.38
C THR A 141 -2.74 -1.17 11.21
N MET A 142 -2.34 -2.40 11.55
CA MET A 142 -1.12 -2.66 12.30
C MET A 142 0.12 -2.22 11.53
N ALA A 143 0.17 -2.46 10.22
CA ALA A 143 1.30 -2.01 9.39
C ALA A 143 1.33 -0.47 9.26
N GLN A 144 0.18 0.18 9.05
CA GLN A 144 0.07 1.62 8.91
C GLN A 144 0.51 2.36 10.17
N LEU A 145 0.01 1.93 11.33
CA LEU A 145 0.25 2.56 12.63
C LEU A 145 1.51 2.01 13.32
N GLN A 146 2.21 1.05 12.71
CA GLN A 146 3.38 0.37 13.28
C GLN A 146 3.11 -0.20 14.69
N LEU A 147 1.94 -0.82 14.85
CA LEU A 147 1.51 -1.35 16.14
C LEU A 147 2.42 -2.49 16.60
N PRO A 148 2.72 -2.57 17.91
CA PRO A 148 3.45 -3.70 18.45
C PRO A 148 2.64 -5.00 18.29
N PRO A 149 3.31 -6.17 18.22
CA PRO A 149 2.63 -7.46 18.23
C PRO A 149 1.76 -7.64 19.47
N LEU A 150 0.63 -8.31 19.29
CA LEU A 150 -0.29 -8.68 20.37
C LEU A 150 -0.06 -10.11 20.81
N ILE A 151 -0.47 -10.44 22.03
CA ILE A 151 -0.47 -11.82 22.53
C ILE A 151 -1.89 -12.35 22.46
N ASP A 152 -2.05 -13.49 21.78
CA ASP A 152 -3.30 -14.21 21.63
C ASP A 152 -3.14 -15.63 22.16
N GLU A 153 -3.66 -15.90 23.36
CA GLU A 153 -3.57 -17.21 24.01
C GLU A 153 -2.16 -17.84 23.95
N GLY A 154 -1.12 -17.01 24.18
CA GLY A 154 0.29 -17.41 24.17
C GLY A 154 0.99 -17.34 22.80
N GLN A 155 0.27 -17.07 21.71
CA GLN A 155 0.83 -16.82 20.37
C GLN A 155 1.08 -15.33 20.14
N VAL A 156 2.17 -14.99 19.47
CA VAL A 156 2.46 -13.62 19.05
C VAL A 156 1.75 -13.35 17.73
N VAL A 157 0.87 -12.37 17.71
CA VAL A 157 0.09 -11.96 16.54
C VAL A 157 0.55 -10.56 16.11
N ASP A 158 1.24 -10.50 14.97
CA ASP A 158 1.64 -9.25 14.32
C ASP A 158 0.86 -9.03 13.00
N CYS A 159 1.18 -7.93 12.30
CA CYS A 159 0.57 -7.62 11.01
C CYS A 159 0.78 -8.71 9.94
N ALA A 160 1.88 -9.46 10.00
CA ALA A 160 2.18 -10.51 9.04
C ALA A 160 1.38 -11.79 9.31
N VAL A 161 1.13 -12.12 10.59
CA VAL A 161 0.22 -13.20 10.99
C VAL A 161 -1.21 -12.88 10.51
N MET A 162 -1.69 -11.65 10.76
CA MET A 162 -3.01 -11.19 10.28
C MET A 162 -3.15 -11.32 8.76
N ALA A 163 -2.14 -10.85 8.00
CA ALA A 163 -2.15 -10.93 6.54
C ALA A 163 -2.10 -12.38 6.02
N SER A 164 -1.30 -13.24 6.66
CA SER A 164 -1.17 -14.65 6.26
C SER A 164 -2.47 -15.40 6.49
N GLU A 165 -3.16 -15.14 7.60
CA GLU A 165 -4.46 -15.72 7.89
C GLU A 165 -5.52 -15.27 6.88
N CYS A 166 -5.56 -13.97 6.56
CA CYS A 166 -6.42 -13.43 5.52
C CYS A 166 -6.20 -14.12 4.16
N ILE A 167 -4.94 -14.22 3.70
CA ILE A 167 -4.60 -14.84 2.42
C ILE A 167 -5.00 -16.31 2.41
N ARG A 168 -4.75 -17.05 3.51
CA ARG A 168 -5.14 -18.45 3.64
C ARG A 168 -6.64 -18.65 3.50
N LEU A 169 -7.46 -17.80 4.13
CA LEU A 169 -8.92 -17.86 3.99
C LEU A 169 -9.35 -17.57 2.55
N ARG A 170 -8.72 -16.57 1.94
CA ARG A 170 -8.99 -16.14 0.58
C ARG A 170 -8.67 -17.24 -0.45
N GLU A 171 -7.56 -17.97 -0.26
CA GLU A 171 -7.19 -19.13 -1.09
C GLU A 171 -8.13 -20.33 -0.93
N LYS A 172 -8.73 -20.51 0.25
CA LYS A 172 -9.76 -21.53 0.48
C LYS A 172 -11.15 -21.12 -0.06
N SER A 173 -11.37 -19.83 -0.31
CA SER A 173 -12.62 -19.29 -0.84
C SER A 173 -12.60 -19.18 -2.36
N ASN A 174 -13.74 -19.44 -3.02
CA ASN A 174 -13.88 -19.22 -4.47
C ASN A 174 -14.22 -17.76 -4.82
N TYR A 175 -13.60 -16.80 -4.13
CA TYR A 175 -13.98 -15.38 -4.18
C TYR A 175 -13.88 -14.74 -5.57
N ARG A 176 -13.10 -15.33 -6.48
CA ARG A 176 -12.95 -14.85 -7.87
C ARG A 176 -14.20 -15.13 -8.70
N GLU A 177 -14.85 -16.26 -8.47
CA GLU A 177 -16.10 -16.64 -9.15
C GLU A 177 -17.33 -16.07 -8.43
N SER A 178 -17.23 -15.86 -7.12
CA SER A 178 -18.28 -15.26 -6.28
C SER A 178 -17.87 -13.89 -5.75
N LEU A 179 -17.54 -12.98 -6.66
CA LEU A 179 -17.05 -11.66 -6.29
C LEU A 179 -18.13 -10.85 -5.57
N ASP A 180 -17.76 -10.28 -4.43
CA ASP A 180 -18.60 -9.36 -3.67
C ASP A 180 -17.79 -8.16 -3.14
N MET A 181 -18.48 -7.24 -2.47
CA MET A 181 -17.81 -6.07 -1.89
C MET A 181 -16.72 -6.46 -0.87
N LYS A 182 -16.97 -7.48 -0.04
CA LYS A 182 -16.02 -7.91 0.99
C LYS A 182 -14.71 -8.35 0.34
N SER A 183 -14.78 -9.09 -0.76
CA SER A 183 -13.64 -9.53 -1.56
C SER A 183 -12.84 -8.35 -2.12
N ILE A 184 -13.51 -7.32 -2.63
CA ILE A 184 -12.88 -6.07 -3.10
C ILE A 184 -12.14 -5.36 -1.96
N LEU A 185 -12.80 -5.21 -0.81
CA LEU A 185 -12.23 -4.56 0.37
C LEU A 185 -11.04 -5.32 0.94
N VAL A 186 -11.09 -6.65 0.94
CA VAL A 186 -9.92 -7.49 1.30
C VAL A 186 -8.75 -7.17 0.37
N SER A 187 -8.98 -7.06 -0.95
CA SER A 187 -7.92 -6.69 -1.91
C SER A 187 -7.33 -5.31 -1.57
N PHE A 188 -8.20 -4.34 -1.29
CA PHE A 188 -7.77 -2.98 -0.92
C PHE A 188 -6.92 -2.97 0.35
N PHE A 189 -7.30 -3.68 1.42
CA PHE A 189 -6.48 -3.70 2.64
C PHE A 189 -5.20 -4.51 2.48
N LEU A 190 -5.21 -5.60 1.71
CA LEU A 190 -3.98 -6.31 1.38
C LEU A 190 -3.02 -5.40 0.59
N HIS A 191 -3.55 -4.56 -0.31
CA HIS A 191 -2.76 -3.51 -0.94
C HIS A 191 -2.11 -2.57 0.09
N VAL A 192 -2.90 -1.98 1.00
CA VAL A 192 -2.40 -1.07 2.04
C VAL A 192 -1.30 -1.74 2.88
N TYR A 193 -1.54 -2.96 3.34
CA TYR A 193 -0.55 -3.75 4.07
C TYR A 193 0.74 -3.93 3.27
N HIS A 194 0.65 -4.42 2.03
CA HIS A 194 1.82 -4.67 1.18
C HIS A 194 2.58 -3.39 0.81
N ALA A 195 1.89 -2.27 0.65
CA ALA A 195 2.50 -0.97 0.42
C ALA A 195 3.36 -0.56 1.62
N LYS A 196 2.83 -0.67 2.85
CA LYS A 196 3.53 -0.28 4.09
C LYS A 196 4.75 -1.14 4.40
N ILE A 197 4.74 -2.41 4.02
CA ILE A 197 5.93 -3.28 4.13
C ILE A 197 6.84 -3.22 2.89
N ASN A 198 6.67 -2.20 2.03
CA ASN A 198 7.50 -1.95 0.85
C ASN A 198 7.51 -3.09 -0.20
N LYS A 199 6.45 -3.90 -0.27
CA LYS A 199 6.26 -4.95 -1.30
C LYS A 199 5.47 -4.40 -2.49
N ARG A 200 6.11 -3.52 -3.28
CA ARG A 200 5.50 -2.78 -4.41
C ARG A 200 4.71 -3.66 -5.38
N ASN A 201 5.26 -4.78 -5.82
CA ASN A 201 4.59 -5.65 -6.80
C ASN A 201 3.31 -6.29 -6.23
N SER A 202 3.36 -6.78 -4.99
CA SER A 202 2.17 -7.33 -4.33
C SER A 202 1.12 -6.25 -4.11
N ALA A 203 1.54 -5.08 -3.62
CA ALA A 203 0.65 -3.94 -3.46
C ALA A 203 -0.03 -3.58 -4.79
N MET A 204 0.73 -3.53 -5.88
CA MET A 204 0.23 -3.27 -7.23
C MET A 204 -0.82 -4.31 -7.68
N MET A 205 -0.54 -5.59 -7.52
CA MET A 205 -1.49 -6.64 -7.91
C MET A 205 -2.81 -6.52 -7.14
N PHE A 206 -2.75 -6.28 -5.83
CA PHE A 206 -3.94 -6.19 -4.99
C PHE A 206 -4.78 -4.94 -5.28
N ILE A 207 -4.18 -3.78 -5.59
CA ILE A 207 -4.97 -2.60 -5.97
C ILE A 207 -5.63 -2.78 -7.33
N GLN A 208 -4.93 -3.38 -8.30
CA GLN A 208 -5.53 -3.67 -9.61
C GLN A 208 -6.68 -4.67 -9.48
N GLU A 209 -6.56 -5.67 -8.63
CA GLU A 209 -7.63 -6.61 -8.32
C GLU A 209 -8.83 -5.92 -7.66
N ALA A 210 -8.60 -5.03 -6.69
CA ALA A 210 -9.66 -4.25 -6.06
C ALA A 210 -10.44 -3.40 -7.09
N ILE A 211 -9.72 -2.69 -7.96
CA ILE A 211 -10.36 -1.83 -8.97
C ILE A 211 -11.10 -2.66 -10.02
N SER A 212 -10.50 -3.75 -10.49
CA SER A 212 -11.13 -4.67 -11.45
C SER A 212 -12.42 -5.25 -10.87
N GLY A 213 -12.40 -5.66 -9.60
CA GLY A 213 -13.57 -6.17 -8.92
C GLY A 213 -14.68 -5.12 -8.77
N ALA A 214 -14.33 -3.88 -8.40
CA ALA A 214 -15.29 -2.79 -8.30
C ALA A 214 -16.04 -2.52 -9.61
N ARG A 215 -15.36 -2.67 -10.75
CA ARG A 215 -15.95 -2.52 -12.09
C ARG A 215 -16.84 -3.70 -12.48
N LEU A 216 -16.43 -4.92 -12.16
CA LEU A 216 -17.27 -6.09 -12.38
C LEU A 216 -18.61 -5.96 -11.62
N LEU A 217 -18.59 -5.29 -10.45
CA LEU A 217 -19.79 -4.94 -9.70
C LEU A 217 -20.45 -3.62 -10.15
N LYS A 218 -19.98 -2.99 -11.23
CA LYS A 218 -20.49 -1.74 -11.81
C LYS A 218 -20.61 -0.59 -10.80
N LEU A 219 -19.66 -0.51 -9.86
CA LEU A 219 -19.64 0.56 -8.85
C LEU A 219 -19.32 1.93 -9.45
N ASP A 220 -18.86 1.97 -10.70
CA ASP A 220 -18.50 3.14 -11.50
C ASP A 220 -19.61 3.68 -12.43
N GLU A 221 -20.66 2.88 -12.70
CA GLU A 221 -21.67 3.20 -13.74
C GLU A 221 -22.91 3.96 -13.24
N GLY A 222 -22.97 4.41 -11.98
CA GLY A 222 -24.17 5.06 -11.43
C GLY A 222 -23.93 6.41 -10.77
N ASN A 223 -24.98 7.24 -10.74
CA ASN A 223 -25.11 8.46 -9.93
C ASN A 223 -25.28 8.06 -8.44
N VAL A 224 -24.33 7.27 -7.94
CA VAL A 224 -24.48 6.57 -6.68
C VAL A 224 -23.96 7.46 -5.57
N THR A 225 -24.92 8.11 -4.94
CA THR A 225 -24.82 8.78 -3.65
C THR A 225 -23.92 7.99 -2.69
N PHE A 226 -22.85 8.66 -2.29
CA PHE A 226 -21.90 8.25 -1.27
C PHE A 226 -22.62 8.00 0.03
N VAL A 227 -22.76 6.73 0.43
CA VAL A 227 -23.21 6.40 1.77
C VAL A 227 -22.42 5.20 2.26
N PHE A 228 -21.29 5.48 2.92
CA PHE A 228 -20.52 4.57 3.77
C PHE A 228 -21.30 4.15 5.04
N ARG A 229 -22.60 3.84 4.93
CA ARG A 229 -23.44 3.60 6.12
C ARG A 229 -23.88 2.16 6.31
N TYR A 230 -24.13 1.39 5.26
CA TYR A 230 -24.40 -0.04 5.40
C TYR A 230 -24.02 -0.73 4.11
N ALA A 231 -23.03 -1.63 4.17
CA ALA A 231 -22.59 -2.44 3.03
C ALA A 231 -22.15 -1.62 1.80
N GLY A 232 -20.90 -1.19 1.80
CA GLY A 232 -20.08 -1.42 0.63
C GLY A 232 -20.39 -0.59 -0.61
N LYS A 233 -19.74 0.56 -0.74
CA LYS A 233 -19.33 1.10 -2.04
C LYS A 233 -18.00 1.81 -1.85
N VAL A 234 -16.97 1.19 -2.40
CA VAL A 234 -15.64 1.75 -2.54
C VAL A 234 -15.70 2.71 -3.71
N ASP A 235 -15.38 3.98 -3.50
CA ASP A 235 -15.22 4.91 -4.61
C ASP A 235 -14.00 4.47 -5.45
N VAL A 236 -14.28 4.03 -6.67
CA VAL A 236 -13.25 3.62 -7.64
C VAL A 236 -12.27 4.76 -7.88
N ASP A 237 -12.73 6.01 -7.80
CA ASP A 237 -11.90 7.18 -8.02
C ASP A 237 -10.94 7.46 -6.83
N LEU A 238 -11.32 7.11 -5.60
CA LEU A 238 -10.41 7.12 -4.45
C LEU A 238 -9.32 6.04 -4.59
N LEU A 239 -9.68 4.84 -5.04
CA LEU A 239 -8.70 3.78 -5.33
C LEU A 239 -7.77 4.16 -6.49
N ARG A 240 -8.27 4.89 -7.49
CA ARG A 240 -7.45 5.49 -8.54
C ARG A 240 -6.49 6.53 -7.98
N GLY A 241 -6.94 7.39 -7.07
CA GLY A 241 -6.08 8.37 -6.42
C GLY A 241 -4.95 7.72 -5.61
N TYR A 242 -5.26 6.68 -4.84
CA TYR A 242 -4.25 5.88 -4.14
C TYR A 242 -3.29 5.16 -5.10
N ALA A 243 -3.77 4.64 -6.23
CA ALA A 243 -2.90 4.05 -7.25
C ALA A 243 -1.95 5.10 -7.85
N MET A 244 -2.46 6.31 -8.15
CA MET A 244 -1.63 7.44 -8.61
C MET A 244 -0.60 7.86 -7.56
N HIS A 245 -0.96 7.90 -6.27
CA HIS A 245 -0.06 8.18 -5.14
C HIS A 245 1.19 7.28 -5.13
N LEU A 246 1.05 6.05 -5.64
CA LEU A 246 2.14 5.06 -5.72
C LEU A 246 2.89 5.08 -7.07
N GLY A 247 2.68 6.11 -7.89
CA GLY A 247 3.33 6.28 -9.18
C GLY A 247 2.82 5.32 -10.26
N LEU A 248 1.60 4.80 -10.09
CA LEU A 248 1.00 3.85 -11.02
C LEU A 248 0.14 4.60 -12.03
N LEU A 249 0.27 4.28 -13.32
CA LEU A 249 -0.69 4.69 -14.34
C LEU A 249 -1.97 3.88 -14.13
N PRO A 250 -3.12 4.48 -13.80
CA PRO A 250 -4.37 3.76 -13.90
C PRO A 250 -4.57 3.41 -15.38
N SER A 251 -4.93 2.18 -15.71
CA SER A 251 -5.25 1.76 -17.09
C SER A 251 -6.55 2.38 -17.62
N TYR A 252 -6.97 3.54 -17.10
CA TYR A 252 -8.30 4.09 -17.26
C TYR A 252 -8.23 5.44 -17.94
N THR A 253 -9.04 5.58 -18.99
CA THR A 253 -9.13 6.77 -19.83
C THR A 253 -10.36 7.63 -19.53
N SER A 254 -11.17 7.25 -18.54
CA SER A 254 -12.42 7.94 -18.19
C SER A 254 -12.19 9.01 -17.12
N PRO A 255 -12.76 10.23 -17.30
CA PRO A 255 -12.60 11.32 -16.34
C PRO A 255 -13.25 10.98 -14.99
N ILE A 256 -12.61 11.37 -13.89
CA ILE A 256 -13.15 11.28 -12.52
C ILE A 256 -14.49 12.03 -12.44
N ARG A 257 -15.53 11.39 -11.89
CA ARG A 257 -16.86 12.00 -11.73
C ARG A 257 -17.10 12.35 -10.27
N LEU A 258 -17.15 13.65 -9.97
CA LEU A 258 -17.33 14.13 -8.60
C LEU A 258 -18.80 14.14 -8.18
N PRO A 259 -19.13 13.66 -6.96
CA PRO A 259 -20.46 13.79 -6.37
C PRO A 259 -20.86 15.23 -6.10
N GLU A 260 -22.17 15.49 -6.09
CA GLU A 260 -22.73 16.79 -5.74
C GLU A 260 -22.70 17.00 -4.22
N ARG A 261 -22.22 18.18 -3.77
CA ARG A 261 -21.95 18.52 -2.35
C ARG A 261 -23.18 18.38 -1.44
N ILE A 262 -24.38 18.51 -2.00
CA ILE A 262 -25.66 18.50 -1.28
C ILE A 262 -25.89 17.18 -0.54
N TYR A 263 -25.40 16.06 -1.09
CA TYR A 263 -25.61 14.74 -0.50
C TYR A 263 -24.64 14.39 0.65
N LEU A 264 -23.66 15.25 0.94
CA LEU A 264 -22.59 15.01 1.91
C LEU A 264 -22.72 15.84 3.19
N ALA A 265 -23.77 16.66 3.30
CA ALA A 265 -24.01 17.53 4.44
C ALA A 265 -24.05 16.71 5.75
N GLY A 266 -23.16 17.05 6.70
CA GLY A 266 -23.08 16.41 8.02
C GLY A 266 -22.14 15.20 8.13
N ASN A 267 -21.52 14.73 7.04
CA ASN A 267 -20.45 13.73 7.12
C ASN A 267 -19.09 14.34 6.76
N GLU A 268 -18.38 14.78 7.78
CA GLU A 268 -17.07 15.41 7.60
C GLU A 268 -16.04 14.48 6.93
N TYR A 269 -16.13 13.16 7.14
CA TYR A 269 -15.21 12.19 6.54
C TYR A 269 -15.42 12.07 5.04
N ALA A 270 -16.68 12.00 4.63
CA ALA A 270 -17.04 11.99 3.22
C ALA A 270 -16.72 13.33 2.54
N GLN A 271 -16.87 14.46 3.24
CA GLN A 271 -16.41 15.76 2.74
C GLN A 271 -14.89 15.78 2.53
N GLY A 272 -14.09 15.28 3.49
CA GLY A 272 -12.63 15.20 3.33
C GLY A 272 -12.21 14.36 2.12
N LEU A 273 -12.85 13.20 1.92
CA LEU A 273 -12.63 12.37 0.73
C LEU A 273 -13.01 13.08 -0.56
N LEU A 274 -14.13 13.82 -0.59
CA LEU A 274 -14.52 14.60 -1.76
C LEU A 274 -13.47 15.66 -2.11
N GLU A 275 -12.93 16.38 -1.12
CA GLU A 275 -11.89 17.38 -1.36
C GLU A 275 -10.60 16.74 -1.88
N LEU A 276 -10.22 15.57 -1.36
CA LEU A 276 -9.12 14.77 -1.89
C LEU A 276 -9.38 14.33 -3.34
N ALA A 277 -10.60 13.87 -3.65
CA ALA A 277 -11.01 13.47 -5.00
C ALA A 277 -10.94 14.64 -5.99
N LYS A 278 -11.25 15.88 -5.57
CA LYS A 278 -11.09 17.07 -6.42
C LYS A 278 -9.64 17.32 -6.83
N LEU A 279 -8.67 17.07 -5.93
CA LEU A 279 -7.25 17.16 -6.27
C LEU A 279 -6.91 16.16 -7.40
N PHE A 280 -7.35 14.91 -7.24
CA PHE A 280 -7.14 13.88 -8.26
C PHE A 280 -7.86 14.19 -9.58
N ALA A 281 -9.08 14.75 -9.53
CA ALA A 281 -9.83 15.18 -10.72
C ALA A 281 -9.11 16.29 -11.50
N ALA A 282 -8.54 17.29 -10.80
CA ALA A 282 -7.73 18.32 -11.43
C ALA A 282 -6.46 17.71 -12.08
N PHE A 283 -5.84 16.75 -11.41
CA PHE A 283 -4.64 16.06 -11.86
C PHE A 283 -4.89 15.06 -13.02
N ASP A 284 -6.10 14.52 -13.16
CA ASP A 284 -6.48 13.47 -14.13
C ASP A 284 -6.19 13.88 -15.59
N SER A 285 -6.26 15.19 -15.88
CA SER A 285 -5.96 15.76 -17.20
C SER A 285 -4.53 15.44 -17.70
N ILE A 286 -3.55 15.40 -16.80
CA ILE A 286 -2.15 15.04 -17.10
C ILE A 286 -2.01 13.53 -17.24
N SER A 287 -2.61 12.77 -16.31
CA SER A 287 -2.57 11.30 -16.30
C SER A 287 -3.15 10.70 -17.59
N LEU A 288 -4.29 11.24 -18.05
CA LEU A 288 -4.93 10.82 -19.30
C LEU A 288 -4.02 11.08 -20.51
N LYS A 289 -3.43 12.27 -20.60
CA LYS A 289 -2.54 12.65 -21.70
C LYS A 289 -1.23 11.85 -21.70
N ARG A 290 -0.73 11.43 -20.53
CA ARG A 290 0.42 10.52 -20.37
C ARG A 290 0.13 9.11 -20.89
N SER A 291 -1.12 8.63 -20.78
CA SER A 291 -1.53 7.34 -21.36
C SER A 291 -1.56 7.38 -22.90
N THR A 292 -1.91 8.53 -23.48
CA THR A 292 -1.91 8.75 -24.93
C THR A 292 -0.54 9.13 -25.50
N SER A 293 0.42 9.53 -24.66
CA SER A 293 1.74 10.00 -25.11
C SER A 293 2.69 8.88 -25.56
N ALA A 294 2.34 7.61 -25.37
CA ALA A 294 3.05 6.50 -26.02
C ALA A 294 3.00 6.62 -27.56
N SER A 295 1.99 7.31 -28.09
CA SER A 295 1.77 7.54 -29.52
C SER A 295 2.20 8.94 -29.99
N ASN A 296 2.36 9.91 -29.08
CA ASN A 296 2.73 11.28 -29.43
C ASN A 296 3.48 11.99 -28.28
N PRO A 297 4.81 12.22 -28.40
CA PRO A 297 5.61 12.85 -27.33
C PRO A 297 5.20 14.30 -27.02
N ASP A 298 4.53 15.00 -27.94
CA ASP A 298 4.08 16.39 -27.76
C ASP A 298 2.70 16.54 -27.10
N ALA A 299 2.09 15.45 -26.63
CA ALA A 299 0.72 15.47 -26.08
C ALA A 299 0.54 16.34 -24.81
N ILE A 300 1.62 16.66 -24.09
CA ILE A 300 1.58 17.48 -22.87
C ILE A 300 2.40 18.75 -23.10
N SER A 301 1.70 19.89 -23.22
CA SER A 301 2.27 21.22 -23.41
C SER A 301 2.62 21.91 -22.07
N ALA A 302 3.43 22.96 -22.15
CA ALA A 302 3.80 23.78 -21.00
C ALA A 302 2.55 24.43 -20.37
N ASP A 303 1.62 24.87 -21.22
CA ASP A 303 0.35 25.48 -20.80
C ASP A 303 -0.54 24.47 -20.08
N CYS A 304 -0.62 23.21 -20.55
CA CYS A 304 -1.37 22.17 -19.86
C CYS A 304 -0.85 21.92 -18.42
N LEU A 305 0.47 21.90 -18.25
CA LEU A 305 1.08 21.69 -16.93
C LEU A 305 0.85 22.89 -16.02
N THR A 306 0.95 24.12 -16.55
CA THR A 306 0.74 25.35 -15.77
C THR A 306 -0.73 25.56 -15.41
N GLU A 307 -1.68 25.25 -16.30
CA GLU A 307 -3.12 25.24 -16.02
C GLU A 307 -3.47 24.25 -14.91
N THR A 308 -2.91 23.04 -14.96
CA THR A 308 -3.16 22.03 -13.93
C THR A 308 -2.59 22.45 -12.57
N GLU A 309 -1.40 23.04 -12.55
CA GLU A 309 -0.81 23.56 -11.30
C GLU A 309 -1.59 24.75 -10.74
N ALA A 310 -2.09 25.64 -11.60
CA ALA A 310 -2.96 26.74 -11.20
C ALA A 310 -4.28 26.22 -10.63
N ALA A 311 -4.89 25.21 -11.26
CA ALA A 311 -6.10 24.56 -10.76
C ALA A 311 -5.87 23.93 -9.37
N LEU A 312 -4.78 23.17 -9.19
CA LEU A 312 -4.42 22.62 -7.87
C LEU A 312 -4.17 23.71 -6.84
N SER A 313 -3.47 24.79 -7.22
CA SER A 313 -3.16 25.90 -6.31
C SER A 313 -4.40 26.61 -5.81
N MET A 314 -5.41 26.79 -6.68
CA MET A 314 -6.71 27.40 -6.36
C MET A 314 -7.58 26.54 -5.43
N LEU A 315 -7.42 25.21 -5.44
CA LEU A 315 -8.14 24.32 -4.54
C LEU A 315 -7.64 24.54 -3.09
N SER A 316 -8.58 24.79 -2.19
CA SER A 316 -8.33 24.91 -0.75
C SER A 316 -9.39 24.15 0.02
N LEU A 317 -9.00 23.59 1.17
CA LEU A 317 -9.96 23.08 2.13
C LEU A 317 -10.52 24.27 2.91
N GLY A 318 -11.84 24.36 3.05
CA GLY A 318 -12.48 25.46 3.80
C GLY A 318 -11.87 25.61 5.20
N GLU A 319 -11.52 26.84 5.58
CA GLU A 319 -10.76 27.21 6.79
C GLU A 319 -11.53 27.09 8.12
N ASP A 320 -12.76 26.58 8.11
CA ASP A 320 -13.70 26.72 9.24
C ASP A 320 -13.47 25.74 10.42
N GLY A 321 -12.23 25.29 10.69
CA GLY A 321 -12.01 24.33 11.78
C GLY A 321 -10.57 24.10 12.25
N ARG A 322 -10.46 23.41 13.40
CA ARG A 322 -9.20 22.90 13.97
C ARG A 322 -8.47 22.01 12.94
N ALA A 323 -7.14 22.11 12.90
CA ALA A 323 -6.29 21.19 12.15
C ALA A 323 -6.69 19.73 12.41
N THR A 324 -7.00 18.98 11.34
CA THR A 324 -7.32 17.55 11.42
C THR A 324 -6.42 16.74 10.51
N VAL A 325 -6.29 15.44 10.81
CA VAL A 325 -5.60 14.44 9.98
C VAL A 325 -5.98 14.54 8.49
N ARG A 326 -7.26 14.80 8.17
CA ARG A 326 -7.75 14.96 6.78
C ARG A 326 -7.17 16.18 6.08
N MET A 327 -7.02 17.29 6.82
CA MET A 327 -6.41 18.50 6.28
C MET A 327 -4.93 18.26 6.00
N ALA A 328 -4.25 17.55 6.89
CA ALA A 328 -2.86 17.18 6.69
C ALA A 328 -2.69 16.30 5.44
N ASP A 329 -3.54 15.27 5.27
CA ASP A 329 -3.54 14.40 4.08
C ASP A 329 -3.76 15.20 2.80
N TYR A 330 -4.73 16.12 2.81
CA TYR A 330 -5.03 17.00 1.69
C TYR A 330 -3.85 17.90 1.33
N CYS A 331 -3.28 18.60 2.31
CA CYS A 331 -2.15 19.51 2.10
C CYS A 331 -0.93 18.76 1.56
N ILE A 332 -0.57 17.64 2.18
CA ILE A 332 0.56 16.81 1.76
C ILE A 332 0.33 16.27 0.35
N THR A 333 -0.88 15.76 0.06
CA THR A 333 -1.22 15.22 -1.26
C THR A 333 -1.19 16.31 -2.34
N LYS A 334 -1.70 17.51 -2.05
CA LYS A 334 -1.65 18.66 -2.97
C LYS A 334 -0.21 19.03 -3.33
N GLU A 335 0.66 19.19 -2.33
CA GLU A 335 2.06 19.58 -2.56
C GLU A 335 2.86 18.45 -3.25
N TRP A 336 2.57 17.20 -2.92
CA TRP A 336 3.09 16.04 -3.64
C TRP A 336 2.69 16.07 -5.12
N MET A 337 1.40 16.29 -5.44
CA MET A 337 0.95 16.41 -6.83
C MET A 337 1.66 17.53 -7.59
N ARG A 338 1.81 18.72 -6.98
CA ARG A 338 2.57 19.84 -7.58
C ARG A 338 4.00 19.42 -7.92
N THR A 339 4.65 18.64 -7.05
CA THR A 339 5.98 18.06 -7.31
C THR A 339 5.98 17.11 -8.50
N ILE A 340 4.96 16.26 -8.65
CA ILE A 340 4.83 15.35 -9.80
C ILE A 340 4.66 16.13 -11.12
N ILE A 341 3.86 17.22 -11.13
CA ILE A 341 3.71 18.07 -12.32
C ILE A 341 5.07 18.67 -12.72
N TRP A 342 5.84 19.14 -11.73
CA TRP A 342 7.18 19.66 -11.99
C TRP A 342 8.14 18.60 -12.51
N GLN A 343 8.10 17.38 -11.97
CA GLN A 343 8.90 16.26 -12.45
C GLN A 343 8.55 15.89 -13.90
N GLU A 344 7.27 15.98 -14.29
CA GLU A 344 6.85 15.81 -15.68
C GLU A 344 7.49 16.87 -16.59
N ALA A 345 7.42 18.15 -16.20
CA ALA A 345 8.05 19.25 -16.94
C ALA A 345 9.58 19.06 -17.06
N LEU A 346 10.23 18.60 -15.98
CA LEU A 346 11.65 18.29 -15.96
C LEU A 346 11.99 17.15 -16.93
N SER A 347 11.23 16.06 -16.91
CA SER A 347 11.46 14.89 -17.77
C SER A 347 11.36 15.22 -19.26
N ARG A 348 10.57 16.24 -19.59
CA ARG A 348 10.36 16.78 -20.95
C ARG A 348 11.28 17.94 -21.31
N GLN A 349 12.25 18.27 -20.45
CA GLN A 349 13.21 19.37 -20.66
C GLN A 349 12.56 20.75 -20.85
N MET A 350 11.40 20.98 -20.23
CA MET A 350 10.61 22.22 -20.39
C MET A 350 11.04 23.33 -19.43
N LEU A 351 12.05 23.08 -18.60
CA LEU A 351 12.46 24.00 -17.55
C LEU A 351 13.42 25.07 -18.06
N SER A 352 13.24 26.29 -17.58
CA SER A 352 14.16 27.40 -17.81
C SER A 352 14.23 28.32 -16.61
N SER A 353 15.42 28.85 -16.31
CA SER A 353 15.60 29.87 -15.27
C SER A 353 14.89 31.19 -15.59
N LYS A 354 14.48 31.40 -16.84
CA LYS A 354 13.74 32.57 -17.32
C LYS A 354 12.31 32.23 -17.77
N ALA A 355 11.77 31.07 -17.36
CA ALA A 355 10.42 30.68 -17.74
C ALA A 355 9.36 31.66 -17.20
N TYR A 356 8.25 31.79 -17.94
CA TYR A 356 7.14 32.69 -17.58
C TYR A 356 6.36 32.22 -16.36
N ALA A 357 6.29 30.90 -16.15
CA ALA A 357 5.59 30.30 -15.01
C ALA A 357 6.58 29.73 -13.98
N LYS A 358 6.28 29.91 -12.69
CA LYS A 358 7.10 29.40 -11.58
C LYS A 358 7.32 27.90 -11.67
N LEU A 359 6.27 27.13 -12.03
CA LEU A 359 6.32 25.69 -12.28
C LEU A 359 7.42 25.28 -13.26
N LEU A 360 7.71 26.11 -14.27
CA LEU A 360 8.69 25.78 -15.31
C LEU A 360 10.10 26.23 -14.93
N THR A 361 10.36 26.54 -13.66
CA THR A 361 11.68 26.94 -13.18
C THR A 361 12.32 25.86 -12.31
N PHE A 362 13.65 25.86 -12.25
CA PHE A 362 14.41 25.00 -11.32
C PHE A 362 14.19 25.35 -9.84
N LYS A 363 13.55 26.49 -9.54
CA LYS A 363 13.28 26.94 -8.16
C LYS A 363 11.92 26.48 -7.63
N PHE A 364 11.08 25.89 -8.47
CA PHE A 364 9.73 25.47 -8.07
C PHE A 364 9.70 24.49 -6.90
N PRO A 365 10.58 23.46 -6.81
CA PRO A 365 10.59 22.55 -5.66
C PRO A 365 10.81 23.26 -4.32
N ALA A 366 11.58 24.36 -4.30
CA ALA A 366 11.75 25.17 -3.10
C ALA A 366 10.48 25.93 -2.71
N CYS A 367 9.65 26.33 -3.68
CA CYS A 367 8.34 26.94 -3.40
C CYS A 367 7.40 25.91 -2.78
N VAL A 368 7.25 24.74 -3.40
CA VAL A 368 6.44 23.62 -2.89
C VAL A 368 6.89 23.22 -1.47
N SER A 369 8.20 23.09 -1.24
CA SER A 369 8.74 22.74 0.07
C SER A 369 8.39 23.77 1.15
N ARG A 370 8.47 25.06 0.82
CA ARG A 370 8.10 26.14 1.74
C ARG A 370 6.60 26.13 2.04
N ASP A 371 5.77 25.97 1.02
CA ASP A 371 4.31 25.96 1.16
C ASP A 371 3.85 24.73 1.99
N LEU A 372 4.50 23.57 1.79
CA LEU A 372 4.32 22.38 2.62
C LEU A 372 4.72 22.63 4.07
N LEU A 373 5.93 23.15 4.32
CA LEU A 373 6.41 23.44 5.68
C LEU A 373 5.50 24.42 6.42
N HIS A 374 4.99 25.44 5.73
CA HIS A 374 4.02 26.37 6.31
C HIS A 374 2.72 25.66 6.70
N SER A 375 2.21 24.78 5.85
CA SER A 375 1.01 23.99 6.13
C SER A 375 1.24 23.04 7.33
N LEU A 376 2.42 22.43 7.41
CA LEU A 376 2.77 21.47 8.45
C LEU A 376 2.88 22.08 9.86
N GLN A 377 3.09 23.40 9.99
CA GLN A 377 3.15 24.08 11.29
C GLN A 377 1.83 23.99 12.08
N GLY A 378 0.71 23.79 11.39
CA GLY A 378 -0.61 23.65 12.02
C GLY A 378 -0.92 22.24 12.57
N PHE A 379 -0.10 21.23 12.27
CA PHE A 379 -0.40 19.83 12.59
C PHE A 379 0.45 19.27 13.71
N SER A 380 -0.16 18.43 14.56
CA SER A 380 0.55 17.67 15.59
C SER A 380 1.10 16.35 15.05
N GLU A 381 1.98 15.69 15.81
CA GLU A 381 2.47 14.34 15.45
C GLU A 381 1.30 13.34 15.32
N SER A 382 0.27 13.46 16.17
CA SER A 382 -0.93 12.63 16.08
C SER A 382 -1.75 12.86 14.81
N ASP A 383 -1.68 14.05 14.21
CA ASP A 383 -2.37 14.34 12.96
C ASP A 383 -1.65 13.72 11.75
N LEU A 384 -0.33 13.53 11.85
CA LEU A 384 0.53 13.02 10.77
C LEU A 384 0.73 11.51 10.82
N LEU A 385 0.70 10.91 12.02
CA LEU A 385 0.91 9.48 12.23
C LEU A 385 0.01 8.58 11.34
N PRO A 386 -1.30 8.88 11.16
CA PRO A 386 -2.18 8.08 10.30
C PRO A 386 -1.83 8.10 8.82
N LEU A 387 -1.07 9.08 8.33
CA LEU A 387 -0.65 9.19 6.93
C LEU A 387 0.53 8.26 6.61
N GLY A 388 1.26 7.86 7.65
CA GLY A 388 2.41 6.96 7.57
C GLY A 388 3.68 7.69 7.12
N ARG A 389 4.84 7.13 7.50
CA ARG A 389 6.15 7.79 7.30
C ARG A 389 6.62 7.87 5.84
N ASP A 390 6.02 7.10 4.94
CA ASP A 390 6.44 7.07 3.52
C ASP A 390 6.10 8.36 2.76
N GLN A 391 5.24 9.23 3.31
CA GLN A 391 4.89 10.53 2.73
C GLN A 391 5.81 11.69 3.20
N VAL A 392 6.76 11.41 4.10
CA VAL A 392 7.61 12.42 4.76
C VAL A 392 9.07 12.39 4.26
N CYS A 393 9.34 11.74 3.12
CA CYS A 393 10.70 11.67 2.55
C CYS A 393 10.90 12.60 1.37
#